data_AF-A0AAN6E7T5-F1
#
_entry.id   AF-A0AAN6E7T5-F1
#
_cell.length_a   1.000
_cell.length_b   1.000
_cell.length_c   1.000
_cell.angle_alpha   90.00
_cell.angle_beta   90.00
_cell.angle_gamma   90.00
#
_symmetry.space_group_name_H-M   'P 1'
#
loop_
_entity.id
_entity.type
_entity.pdbx_description
1 polymer ?
#
loop_
_entity_poly.entity_id
_entity_poly.type
_entity_poly.pdbx_seq_one_letter_code
_entity_poly.pdbx_strand_id
1 'polypeptide(L)'
;MLLPAAVALGLHYAVLKPRRRRAIQQRVDELKEEQRSQLHIQRLHAEETVRLLAPSAERSRAAARAADGLVIESALYGDLPFGIAAQNSNSLHAALDHFWNSRSALSTADEPRACDVTLALQSLITNNQLVIASGGGKYSLPGFYDPSFGVEKSLFVRYRFRGVQHEVIVKDDEALAIPMKAHSLGSQT
;
A
#
# COMPACT_ATOMS: atom_id res chain seq x y z
N MET A 1 5.58 -19.46 60.62
CA MET A 1 6.35 -20.37 59.74
C MET A 1 6.00 -20.24 58.24
N LEU A 2 5.27 -19.20 57.79
CA LEU A 2 4.94 -19.01 56.36
C LEU A 2 5.99 -18.27 55.51
N LEU A 3 6.99 -17.65 56.14
CA LEU A 3 8.03 -16.86 55.47
C LEU A 3 8.85 -17.64 54.41
N PRO A 4 9.29 -18.91 54.66
CA PRO A 4 10.09 -19.66 53.69
C PRO A 4 9.33 -19.95 52.38
N ALA A 5 8.04 -20.27 52.48
CA ALA A 5 7.22 -20.61 51.31
C ALA A 5 6.94 -19.38 50.43
N ALA A 6 6.70 -18.20 51.04
CA ALA A 6 6.49 -16.95 50.31
C ALA A 6 7.76 -16.49 49.58
N VAL A 7 8.93 -16.62 50.22
CA VAL A 7 10.23 -16.31 49.59
C VAL A 7 10.53 -17.26 48.43
N ALA A 8 10.30 -18.56 48.62
CA ALA A 8 10.49 -19.55 47.55
C ALA A 8 9.55 -19.30 46.36
N LEU A 9 8.27 -18.98 46.61
CA LEU A 9 7.31 -18.62 45.58
C LEU A 9 7.68 -17.32 44.85
N GLY A 10 8.12 -16.29 45.59
CA GLY A 10 8.55 -15.01 45.01
C GLY A 10 9.77 -15.19 44.10
N LEU A 11 10.76 -15.97 44.53
CA LEU A 11 11.97 -16.25 43.77
C LEU A 11 11.66 -17.13 42.55
N HIS A 12 10.79 -18.14 42.71
CA HIS A 12 10.28 -18.96 41.62
C HIS A 12 9.52 -18.10 40.58
N TYR A 13 8.62 -17.22 41.01
CA TYR A 13 7.85 -16.35 40.11
C TYR A 13 8.75 -15.32 39.40
N ALA A 14 9.72 -14.75 40.11
CA ALA A 14 10.68 -13.79 39.56
C ALA A 14 11.63 -14.41 38.53
N VAL A 15 11.90 -15.72 38.59
CA VAL A 15 12.71 -16.44 37.58
C VAL A 15 11.87 -16.99 36.42
N LEU A 16 10.64 -17.45 36.70
CA LEU A 16 9.75 -18.04 35.69
C LEU A 16 9.18 -16.99 34.73
N LYS A 17 8.78 -15.82 35.25
CA LYS A 17 8.19 -14.71 34.48
C LYS A 17 9.13 -14.14 33.40
N PRO A 18 10.42 -13.83 33.66
CA PRO A 18 11.33 -13.33 32.63
C PRO A 18 11.67 -14.39 31.58
N ARG A 19 11.75 -15.68 31.95
CA ARG A 19 11.98 -16.77 30.97
C ARG A 19 10.82 -16.93 29.99
N ARG A 20 9.57 -16.92 30.47
CA ARG A 20 8.39 -16.94 29.60
C ARG A 20 8.32 -15.72 28.69
N ARG A 21 8.63 -14.52 29.21
CA ARG A 21 8.68 -13.30 28.40
C ARG A 21 9.75 -13.38 27.30
N ARG A 22 10.95 -13.87 27.61
CA ARG A 22 12.01 -14.09 26.61
C ARG A 22 11.58 -15.08 25.53
N ALA A 23 10.97 -16.21 25.90
CA ALA A 23 10.49 -17.21 24.93
C ALA A 23 9.36 -16.67 24.04
N ILE A 24 8.44 -15.86 24.58
CA ILE A 24 7.41 -15.19 23.79
C ILE A 24 8.04 -14.15 22.85
N GLN A 25 8.98 -13.34 23.36
CA GLN A 25 9.65 -12.32 22.56
C GLN A 25 10.45 -12.93 21.41
N GLN A 26 11.21 -14.01 21.68
CA GLN A 26 11.95 -14.75 20.64
C GLN A 26 11.02 -15.26 19.53
N ARG A 27 9.86 -15.83 19.88
CA ARG A 27 8.87 -16.26 18.90
C ARG A 27 8.29 -15.10 18.10
N VAL A 28 8.01 -13.98 18.76
CA VAL A 28 7.53 -12.76 18.08
C VAL A 28 8.58 -12.23 17.12
N ASP A 29 9.85 -12.22 17.51
CA ASP A 29 10.95 -11.73 16.69
C ASP A 29 11.22 -12.69 15.51
N GLU A 30 11.16 -14.00 15.72
CA GLU A 30 11.28 -15.02 14.67
C GLU A 30 10.14 -14.90 13.64
N LEU A 31 8.89 -14.79 14.10
CA LEU A 31 7.74 -14.57 13.21
C LEU A 31 7.87 -13.25 12.42
N LYS A 32 8.38 -12.19 13.05
CA LYS A 32 8.63 -10.91 12.36
C LYS A 32 9.71 -11.04 11.29
N GLU A 33 10.77 -11.80 11.56
CA GLU A 33 11.84 -12.02 10.59
C GLU A 33 11.36 -12.88 9.40
N GLU A 34 10.56 -13.91 9.66
CA GLU A 34 9.90 -14.69 8.61
C GLU A 34 8.99 -13.79 7.75
N GLN A 35 8.15 -12.97 8.37
CA GLN A 35 7.30 -12.01 7.67
C GLN A 35 8.11 -11.03 6.81
N ARG A 36 9.18 -10.44 7.37
CA ARG A 36 10.13 -9.57 6.66
C ARG A 36 10.71 -10.24 5.43
N SER A 37 11.14 -11.49 5.57
CA SER A 37 11.72 -12.26 4.47
C SER A 37 10.70 -12.52 3.35
N GLN A 38 9.46 -12.86 3.70
CA GLN A 38 8.40 -13.09 2.72
C GLN A 38 8.02 -11.79 2.00
N LEU A 39 7.88 -10.68 2.73
CA LEU A 39 7.60 -9.37 2.16
C LEU A 39 8.72 -8.94 1.20
N HIS A 40 9.98 -9.17 1.56
CA HIS A 40 11.11 -8.87 0.70
C HIS A 40 11.04 -9.64 -0.62
N ILE A 41 10.76 -10.94 -0.58
CA ILE A 41 10.62 -11.79 -1.77
C ILE A 41 9.45 -11.30 -2.65
N GLN A 42 8.28 -11.06 -2.05
CA GLN A 42 7.11 -10.56 -2.78
C GLN A 42 7.39 -9.21 -3.46
N ARG A 43 8.06 -8.30 -2.74
CA ARG A 43 8.46 -7.01 -3.27
C ARG A 43 9.39 -7.16 -4.47
N LEU A 44 10.40 -8.02 -4.39
CA LEU A 44 11.31 -8.28 -5.51
C LEU A 44 10.57 -8.80 -6.74
N HIS A 45 9.66 -9.76 -6.56
CA HIS A 45 8.82 -10.27 -7.65
C HIS A 45 7.93 -9.19 -8.28
N ALA A 46 7.34 -8.31 -7.45
CA ALA A 46 6.53 -7.21 -7.93
C ALA A 46 7.38 -6.20 -8.72
N GLU A 47 8.56 -5.82 -8.21
CA GLU A 47 9.50 -4.92 -8.87
C GLU A 47 10.01 -5.48 -10.20
N GLU A 48 10.33 -6.77 -10.25
CA GLU A 48 10.70 -7.47 -11.48
C GLU A 48 9.55 -7.46 -12.49
N THR A 49 8.33 -7.75 -12.04
CA THR A 49 7.12 -7.70 -12.88
C THR A 49 6.93 -6.29 -13.46
N VAL A 50 7.05 -5.24 -12.65
CA VAL A 50 6.97 -3.84 -13.11
C VAL A 50 8.06 -3.54 -14.13
N ARG A 51 9.30 -4.01 -13.91
CA ARG A 51 10.41 -3.83 -14.84
C ARG A 51 10.13 -4.48 -16.20
N LEU A 52 9.54 -5.67 -16.23
CA LEU A 52 9.14 -6.35 -17.47
C LEU A 52 8.01 -5.62 -18.20
N LEU A 53 7.07 -5.03 -17.45
CA LEU A 53 5.93 -4.28 -17.99
C LEU A 53 6.30 -2.86 -18.45
N ALA A 54 7.36 -2.26 -17.89
CA ALA A 54 7.72 -0.86 -18.09
C ALA A 54 7.79 -0.43 -19.57
N PRO A 55 8.47 -1.15 -20.49
CA PRO A 55 8.54 -0.74 -21.89
C PRO A 55 7.19 -0.74 -22.61
N SER A 56 6.26 -1.62 -22.20
CA SER A 56 4.90 -1.65 -22.75
C SER A 56 4.06 -0.53 -22.15
N ALA A 57 4.12 -0.37 -20.83
CA ALA A 57 3.40 0.66 -20.09
C ALA A 57 3.79 2.08 -20.55
N GLU A 58 5.07 2.35 -20.77
CA GLU A 58 5.55 3.65 -21.26
C GLU A 58 5.07 3.96 -22.68
N ARG A 59 5.11 2.97 -23.58
CA ARG A 59 4.57 3.12 -24.94
C ARG A 59 3.07 3.38 -24.91
N SER A 60 2.31 2.61 -24.13
CA SER A 60 0.87 2.81 -23.92
C SER A 60 0.60 4.20 -23.36
N ARG A 61 1.37 4.65 -22.36
CA ARG A 61 1.25 5.98 -21.76
C ARG A 61 1.52 7.10 -22.75
N ALA A 62 2.54 6.96 -23.60
CA ALA A 62 2.87 7.95 -24.62
C ALA A 62 1.77 8.03 -25.70
N ALA A 63 1.27 6.89 -26.17
CA ALA A 63 0.16 6.83 -27.12
C ALA A 63 -1.12 7.43 -26.53
N ALA A 64 -1.46 7.09 -25.28
CA ALA A 64 -2.60 7.66 -24.58
C ALA A 64 -2.45 9.18 -24.39
N ARG A 65 -1.26 9.69 -24.07
CA ARG A 65 -1.02 11.14 -23.99
C ARG A 65 -1.21 11.85 -25.32
N ALA A 66 -0.76 11.26 -26.43
CA ALA A 66 -0.91 11.85 -27.76
C ALA A 66 -2.37 11.85 -28.23
N ALA A 67 -3.19 10.91 -27.75
CA ALA A 67 -4.60 10.76 -28.09
C ALA A 67 -5.57 11.34 -27.04
N ASP A 68 -5.07 12.11 -26.07
CA ASP A 68 -5.84 12.62 -24.92
C ASP A 68 -6.66 11.52 -24.19
N GLY A 69 -6.11 10.31 -24.18
CA GLY A 69 -6.66 9.12 -23.57
C GLY A 69 -6.39 9.03 -22.06
N LEU A 70 -6.55 7.83 -21.51
CA LEU A 70 -6.38 7.57 -20.09
C LEU A 70 -4.90 7.40 -19.76
N VAL A 71 -4.39 8.24 -18.86
CA VAL A 71 -2.98 8.27 -18.44
C VAL A 71 -2.93 8.25 -16.92
N ILE A 72 -2.32 7.21 -16.35
CA ILE A 72 -2.02 7.18 -14.91
C ILE A 72 -0.82 8.08 -14.65
N GLU A 73 -0.97 9.04 -13.74
CA GLU A 73 0.09 10.00 -13.38
C GLU A 73 0.80 9.56 -12.11
N SER A 74 0.06 9.14 -11.09
CA SER A 74 0.59 8.47 -9.90
C SER A 74 -0.42 7.49 -9.33
N ALA A 75 0.08 6.39 -8.77
CA ALA A 75 -0.75 5.44 -8.04
C ALA A 75 0.02 4.80 -6.88
N LEU A 76 -0.66 4.68 -5.74
CA LEU A 76 -0.09 4.14 -4.50
C LEU A 76 -1.03 3.10 -3.91
N TYR A 77 -0.46 2.00 -3.44
CA TYR A 77 -1.20 0.95 -2.76
C TYR A 77 -0.56 0.65 -1.40
N GLY A 78 -1.36 0.58 -0.34
CA GLY A 78 -0.89 0.26 1.01
C GLY A 78 -1.75 0.86 2.12
N ASP A 79 -1.15 1.06 3.30
CA ASP A 79 -1.75 1.77 4.45
C ASP A 79 -1.82 3.27 4.14
N LEU A 80 -2.90 3.66 3.45
CA LEU A 80 -3.21 5.03 3.10
C LEU A 80 -4.32 5.56 4.02
N PRO A 81 -4.37 6.88 4.30
CA PRO A 81 -5.35 7.47 5.21
C PRO A 81 -6.76 7.57 4.60
N PHE A 82 -7.36 6.43 4.25
CA PHE A 82 -8.70 6.32 3.65
C PHE A 82 -9.79 6.91 4.54
N GLY A 83 -9.71 6.70 5.86
CA GLY A 83 -10.69 7.26 6.81
C GLY A 83 -10.74 8.80 6.81
N ILE A 84 -9.62 9.46 6.50
CA ILE A 84 -9.52 10.92 6.35
C ILE A 84 -10.08 11.35 4.98
N ALA A 85 -9.86 10.54 3.93
CA ALA A 85 -10.38 10.75 2.58
C ALA A 85 -11.91 10.81 2.51
N ALA A 86 -12.58 9.91 3.24
CA ALA A 86 -14.04 9.80 3.23
C ALA A 86 -14.75 11.06 3.75
N GLN A 87 -14.05 11.93 4.50
CA GLN A 87 -14.63 13.13 5.10
C GLN A 87 -14.24 14.42 4.37
N ASN A 88 -13.03 14.54 3.81
CA ASN A 88 -12.59 15.76 3.10
C ASN A 88 -11.43 15.49 2.11
N SER A 89 -11.65 15.83 0.84
CA SER A 89 -10.70 15.65 -0.28
C SER A 89 -9.47 16.56 -0.21
N ASN A 90 -9.57 17.75 0.40
CA ASN A 90 -8.44 18.68 0.54
C ASN A 90 -7.45 18.21 1.60
N SER A 91 -7.94 17.70 2.74
CA SER A 91 -7.07 17.11 3.77
C SER A 91 -6.40 15.83 3.29
N LEU A 92 -7.06 15.07 2.41
CA LEU A 92 -6.47 13.91 1.77
C LEU A 92 -5.29 14.30 0.87
N HIS A 93 -5.46 15.32 0.02
CA HIS A 93 -4.37 15.83 -0.83
C HIS A 93 -3.15 16.22 0.00
N ALA A 94 -3.34 17.03 1.05
CA ALA A 94 -2.24 17.43 1.92
C ALA A 94 -1.54 16.22 2.58
N ALA A 95 -2.30 15.22 3.01
CA ALA A 95 -1.76 14.00 3.60
C ALA A 95 -1.01 13.13 2.58
N LEU A 96 -1.54 12.97 1.37
CA LEU A 96 -0.92 12.20 0.29
C LEU A 96 0.31 12.88 -0.29
N ASP A 97 0.30 14.21 -0.46
CA ASP A 97 1.46 14.97 -0.89
C ASP A 97 2.56 14.92 0.18
N HIS A 98 2.20 15.04 1.45
CA HIS A 98 3.15 14.82 2.55
C HIS A 98 3.69 13.39 2.53
N PHE A 99 2.83 12.39 2.31
CA PHE A 99 3.24 10.99 2.20
C PHE A 99 4.17 10.74 1.01
N TRP A 100 3.89 11.33 -0.16
CA TRP A 100 4.72 11.24 -1.36
C TRP A 100 6.10 11.86 -1.14
N ASN A 101 6.14 13.06 -0.58
CA ASN A 101 7.38 13.78 -0.27
C ASN A 101 8.18 13.08 0.84
N SER A 102 7.48 12.54 1.84
CA SER A 102 8.12 11.83 2.95
C SER A 102 8.50 10.40 2.61
N ARG A 103 7.94 9.76 1.57
CA ARG A 103 8.42 8.46 1.05
C ARG A 103 9.90 8.51 0.68
N SER A 104 10.36 9.64 0.15
CA SER A 104 11.77 9.90 -0.13
C SER A 104 12.63 10.04 1.13
N ALA A 105 12.04 10.44 2.26
CA ALA A 105 12.72 10.73 3.53
C ALA A 105 12.58 9.61 4.60
N LEU A 106 11.53 8.77 4.50
CA LEU A 106 11.16 7.68 5.42
C LEU A 106 11.66 6.31 4.94
N SER A 107 12.63 6.27 4.02
CA SER A 107 13.45 5.08 3.74
C SER A 107 14.37 4.70 4.93
N THR A 108 14.03 5.13 6.15
CA THR A 108 14.67 4.77 7.40
C THR A 108 14.02 3.50 7.99
N ALA A 109 14.69 2.37 7.77
CA ALA A 109 14.74 1.13 8.57
C ALA A 109 13.47 0.32 8.91
N ASP A 110 12.25 0.86 8.80
CA ASP A 110 11.00 0.10 8.97
C ASP A 110 10.22 0.09 7.64
N GLU A 111 9.67 -1.06 7.30
CA GLU A 111 9.18 -1.43 5.97
C GLU A 111 8.27 -0.39 5.27
N PRO A 112 8.33 -0.29 3.92
CA PRO A 112 7.50 0.65 3.18
C PRO A 112 6.02 0.33 3.42
N ARG A 113 5.26 1.27 4.00
CA ARG A 113 3.82 1.12 4.25
C ARG A 113 2.95 1.21 2.99
N ALA A 114 3.55 1.60 1.86
CA ALA A 114 2.90 1.64 0.56
C ALA A 114 3.91 1.37 -0.58
N CYS A 115 3.40 0.88 -1.70
CA CYS A 115 4.14 0.64 -2.92
C CYS A 115 3.67 1.54 -4.08
N ASP A 116 4.58 1.82 -5.02
CA ASP A 116 4.24 2.53 -6.25
C ASP A 116 3.70 1.51 -7.25
N VAL A 117 2.50 1.75 -7.76
CA VAL A 117 1.83 0.85 -8.72
C VAL A 117 1.46 1.59 -10.00
N THR A 118 2.06 2.76 -10.26
CA THR A 118 1.75 3.64 -11.39
C THR A 118 1.91 2.93 -12.73
N LEU A 119 3.06 2.29 -12.96
CA LEU A 119 3.34 1.58 -14.21
C LEU A 119 2.54 0.29 -14.33
N ALA A 120 2.36 -0.42 -13.22
CA ALA A 120 1.53 -1.62 -13.16
C ALA A 120 0.10 -1.29 -13.61
N LEU A 121 -0.55 -0.28 -13.02
CA LEU A 121 -1.89 0.15 -13.42
C LEU A 121 -1.96 0.63 -14.87
N GLN A 122 -0.95 1.39 -15.33
CA GLN A 122 -0.91 1.86 -16.72
C GLN A 122 -0.90 0.70 -17.71
N SER A 123 -0.23 -0.42 -17.37
CA SER A 123 -0.18 -1.62 -18.21
C SER A 123 -1.51 -2.38 -18.29
N LEU A 124 -2.40 -2.20 -17.30
CA LEU A 124 -3.71 -2.85 -17.24
C LEU A 124 -4.79 -2.09 -18.04
N ILE A 125 -4.50 -0.88 -18.52
CA ILE A 125 -5.46 -0.08 -19.30
C ILE A 125 -5.69 -0.73 -20.66
N THR A 126 -6.96 -0.93 -20.99
CA THR A 126 -7.41 -1.40 -22.30
C THR A 126 -8.50 -0.48 -22.82
N ASN A 127 -8.43 -0.06 -24.09
CA ASN A 127 -9.43 0.82 -24.72
C ASN A 127 -9.74 2.11 -23.92
N ASN A 128 -8.71 2.78 -23.39
CA ASN A 128 -8.84 3.98 -22.54
C ASN A 128 -9.66 3.77 -21.26
N GLN A 129 -9.76 2.54 -20.77
CA GLN A 129 -10.44 2.20 -19.53
C GLN A 129 -9.61 1.24 -18.68
N LEU A 130 -9.77 1.34 -17.37
CA LEU A 130 -9.26 0.37 -16.41
C LEU A 130 -10.42 -0.07 -15.54
N VAL A 131 -10.62 -1.38 -15.45
CA VAL A 131 -11.65 -2.00 -14.59
C VAL A 131 -10.97 -3.06 -13.73
N ILE A 132 -11.05 -2.88 -12.42
CA ILE A 132 -10.61 -3.83 -11.40
C ILE A 132 -11.87 -4.30 -10.68
N ALA A 133 -12.19 -5.58 -10.78
CA ALA A 133 -13.34 -6.17 -10.11
C ALA A 133 -13.15 -6.22 -8.59
N SER A 134 -14.27 -6.22 -7.86
CA SER A 134 -14.29 -6.53 -6.43
C SER A 134 -14.09 -8.03 -6.19
N GLY A 135 -13.61 -8.42 -5.01
CA GLY A 135 -13.63 -9.82 -4.57
C GLY A 135 -12.26 -10.44 -4.24
N GLY A 136 -11.17 -9.68 -4.40
CA GLY A 136 -9.83 -10.06 -3.93
C GLY A 136 -8.99 -8.83 -3.64
N GLY A 137 -8.00 -8.94 -2.74
CA GLY A 137 -7.10 -7.84 -2.46
C GLY A 137 -6.24 -7.50 -3.67
N LYS A 138 -6.04 -6.21 -3.93
CA LYS A 138 -5.32 -5.67 -5.08
C LYS A 138 -3.85 -6.08 -5.10
N TYR A 139 -3.32 -6.59 -3.98
CA TYR A 139 -2.01 -7.22 -3.91
C TYR A 139 -1.82 -8.37 -4.91
N SER A 140 -2.90 -9.00 -5.40
CA SER A 140 -2.81 -10.08 -6.40
C SER A 140 -2.64 -9.59 -7.84
N LEU A 141 -2.71 -8.27 -8.08
CA LEU A 141 -2.54 -7.70 -9.42
C LEU A 141 -1.06 -7.78 -9.86
N PRO A 142 -0.77 -7.92 -11.16
CA PRO A 142 0.60 -7.94 -11.65
C PRO A 142 1.36 -6.67 -11.27
N GLY A 143 2.52 -6.82 -10.62
CA GLY A 143 3.34 -5.70 -10.15
C GLY A 143 2.87 -5.09 -8.81
N PHE A 144 1.89 -5.71 -8.15
CA PHE A 144 1.49 -5.37 -6.79
C PHE A 144 2.08 -6.38 -5.80
N TYR A 145 2.19 -5.95 -4.53
CA TYR A 145 2.43 -6.80 -3.37
C TYR A 145 1.72 -6.18 -2.17
N ASP A 146 1.59 -6.89 -1.04
CA ASP A 146 1.02 -6.35 0.20
C ASP A 146 2.13 -5.68 1.04
N PRO A 147 2.23 -4.33 1.08
CA PRO A 147 3.25 -3.63 1.87
C PRO A 147 2.97 -3.60 3.37
N SER A 148 1.74 -3.93 3.80
CA SER A 148 1.28 -3.72 5.17
C SER A 148 0.30 -4.82 5.56
N PHE A 149 0.85 -5.97 5.95
CA PHE A 149 0.06 -7.13 6.36
C PHE A 149 -0.75 -6.84 7.64
N GLY A 150 -2.02 -7.24 7.64
CA GLY A 150 -2.92 -7.05 8.79
C GLY A 150 -3.47 -5.63 8.96
N VAL A 151 -3.09 -4.69 8.10
CA VAL A 151 -3.66 -3.34 8.03
C VAL A 151 -4.60 -3.22 6.83
N GLU A 152 -5.66 -2.43 6.98
CA GLU A 152 -6.55 -2.09 5.87
C GLU A 152 -5.77 -1.31 4.81
N LYS A 153 -5.80 -1.82 3.59
CA LYS A 153 -5.11 -1.19 2.46
C LYS A 153 -6.08 -0.42 1.60
N SER A 154 -5.55 0.56 0.90
CA SER A 154 -6.28 1.31 -0.09
C SER A 154 -5.40 1.59 -1.29
N LEU A 155 -6.03 1.77 -2.44
CA LEU A 155 -5.40 2.18 -3.68
C LEU A 155 -5.80 3.61 -3.98
N PHE A 156 -4.82 4.50 -4.02
CA PHE A 156 -4.96 5.84 -4.55
C PHE A 156 -4.52 5.87 -6.01
N VAL A 157 -5.29 6.55 -6.87
CA VAL A 157 -4.97 6.74 -8.28
C VAL A 157 -5.24 8.19 -8.68
N ARG A 158 -4.19 8.87 -9.15
CA ARG A 158 -4.26 10.14 -9.88
C ARG A 158 -4.07 9.86 -11.37
N TYR A 159 -5.01 10.30 -12.17
CA TYR A 159 -4.98 10.08 -13.61
C TYR A 159 -5.48 11.29 -14.38
N ARG A 160 -5.12 11.34 -15.65
CA ARG A 160 -5.62 12.32 -16.61
C ARG A 160 -6.39 11.63 -17.71
N PHE A 161 -7.53 12.21 -18.07
CA PHE A 161 -8.36 11.76 -19.17
C PHE A 161 -8.93 12.97 -19.89
N ARG A 162 -8.74 13.05 -21.21
CA ARG A 162 -9.20 14.18 -22.03
C ARG A 162 -8.77 15.54 -21.50
N GLY A 163 -7.50 15.65 -21.08
CA GLY A 163 -6.92 16.87 -20.52
C GLY A 163 -7.34 17.21 -19.08
N VAL A 164 -8.26 16.47 -18.45
CA VAL A 164 -8.75 16.75 -17.09
C VAL A 164 -8.10 15.80 -16.09
N GLN A 165 -7.62 16.36 -14.98
CA GLN A 165 -7.06 15.60 -13.85
C GLN A 165 -8.19 15.02 -12.98
N HIS A 166 -7.99 13.80 -12.52
CA HIS A 166 -8.92 13.06 -11.69
C HIS A 166 -8.18 12.33 -10.58
N GLU A 167 -8.87 12.12 -9.47
CA GLU A 167 -8.38 11.35 -8.34
C GLU A 167 -9.45 10.47 -7.74
N VAL A 168 -9.01 9.31 -7.28
CA VAL A 168 -9.86 8.37 -6.56
C VAL A 168 -9.02 7.60 -5.57
N ILE A 169 -9.61 7.31 -4.42
CA ILE A 169 -9.11 6.32 -3.49
C ILE A 169 -10.19 5.26 -3.29
N VAL A 170 -9.79 4.00 -3.39
CA VAL A 170 -10.69 2.85 -3.19
C VAL A 170 -10.08 1.93 -2.14
N LYS A 171 -10.95 1.21 -1.42
CA LYS A 171 -10.49 0.15 -0.52
C LYS A 171 -9.90 -1.03 -1.29
N ASP A 172 -9.17 -1.88 -0.59
CA ASP A 172 -8.55 -3.06 -1.18
C ASP A 172 -9.56 -4.00 -1.88
N ASP A 173 -10.74 -4.20 -1.29
CA ASP A 173 -11.80 -5.10 -1.77
C ASP A 173 -12.81 -4.43 -2.73
N GLU A 174 -12.75 -3.11 -2.87
CA GLU A 174 -13.69 -2.32 -3.66
C GLU A 174 -13.35 -2.34 -5.16
N ALA A 175 -14.38 -2.35 -6.01
CA ALA A 175 -14.18 -2.29 -7.46
C ALA A 175 -13.69 -0.89 -7.87
N LEU A 176 -12.80 -0.83 -8.86
CA LEU A 176 -12.34 0.42 -9.47
C LEU A 176 -12.65 0.43 -10.95
N ALA A 177 -13.39 1.43 -11.41
CA ALA A 177 -13.55 1.73 -12.83
C ALA A 177 -13.07 3.17 -13.07
N ILE A 178 -12.16 3.36 -14.04
CA ILE A 178 -11.74 4.70 -14.48
C ILE A 178 -11.69 4.74 -16.01
N PRO A 179 -12.01 5.90 -16.63
CA PRO A 179 -12.31 7.19 -16.01
C PRO A 179 -13.76 7.33 -15.53
N MET A 180 -13.99 8.02 -14.40
CA MET A 180 -15.33 8.43 -13.94
C MET A 180 -15.38 9.95 -13.69
N LYS A 181 -16.52 10.58 -14.02
CA LYS A 181 -16.73 12.03 -13.80
C LYS A 181 -16.66 12.42 -12.33
N ALA A 182 -17.13 11.56 -11.43
CA ALA A 182 -17.11 11.83 -9.98
C ALA A 182 -15.70 12.04 -9.42
N HIS A 183 -14.68 11.53 -10.12
CA HIS A 183 -13.27 11.65 -9.71
C HIS A 183 -12.62 12.94 -10.22
N SER A 184 -13.29 13.72 -11.08
CA SER A 184 -12.67 14.88 -11.71
C SER A 184 -12.35 15.94 -10.67
N LEU A 185 -11.12 16.45 -10.69
CA LEU A 185 -10.69 17.59 -9.88
C LEU A 185 -11.06 18.93 -10.54
N GLY A 186 -12.12 18.95 -11.34
CA GLY A 186 -12.53 20.09 -12.15
C GLY A 186 -12.42 21.38 -11.36
N SER A 187 -11.67 22.32 -11.94
CA SER A 187 -11.51 23.70 -11.50
C SER A 187 -12.81 24.19 -10.86
N GLN A 188 -12.76 24.42 -9.54
CA GLN A 188 -13.76 25.22 -8.87
C GLN A 188 -13.82 26.53 -9.65
N THR A 189 -14.86 26.67 -10.46
CA THR A 189 -15.26 27.92 -11.11
C THR A 189 -16.59 28.31 -10.49
#